data_AF-A0A4R0D3W6-F1
#
_entry.id   AF-A0A4R0D3W6-F1
#
_cell.length_a   1.000
_cell.length_b   1.000
_cell.length_c   1.000
_cell.angle_alpha   90.00
_cell.angle_beta   90.00
_cell.angle_gamma   90.00
#
_symmetry.space_group_name_H-M   'P 1'
#
loop_
_entity.id
_entity.type
_entity.pdbx_description
1 polymer ?
#
loop_
_entity_poly.entity_id
_entity_poly.type
_entity_poly.pdbx_seq_one_letter_code
_entity_poly.pdbx_strand_id
1 'polypeptide(L)'
;MDLTLFEKRYDVLRYHCVHFVIDAAQSLFGQDYSSSFIGLTGALNQAITTSRQTVIRNKRLKQPQHGCIVLMTSLTGDNHVGLFYDGKVLHLSDSGVQYVSLRALKIHYLRFRYYEHVQNL
;
A
#
# COMPACT_ATOMS: atom_id res chain seq x y z
N MET A 1 10.92 13.48 5.61
CA MET A 1 10.79 12.20 4.88
C MET A 1 12.18 11.61 4.76
N ASP A 2 12.35 10.38 5.24
CA ASP A 2 13.60 9.63 5.10
C ASP A 2 13.80 9.26 3.61
N LEU A 3 14.94 9.65 3.03
CA LEU A 3 15.22 9.44 1.62
C LEU A 3 15.58 7.98 1.31
N THR A 4 15.98 7.19 2.32
CA THR A 4 16.31 5.76 2.14
C THR A 4 15.12 4.94 1.65
N LEU A 5 13.89 5.43 1.85
CA LEU A 5 12.69 4.82 1.28
C LEU A 5 12.77 4.73 -0.25
N PHE A 6 13.37 5.71 -0.93
CA PHE A 6 13.46 5.72 -2.40
C PHE A 6 14.52 4.76 -2.96
N GLU A 7 15.39 4.23 -2.10
CA GLU A 7 16.42 3.26 -2.47
C GLU A 7 15.88 1.82 -2.47
N LYS A 8 14.67 1.60 -1.91
CA LYS A 8 14.01 0.30 -1.88
C LYS A 8 13.67 -0.16 -3.30
N ARG A 9 13.93 -1.43 -3.60
CA ARG A 9 13.71 -2.02 -4.92
C ARG A 9 12.77 -3.21 -4.82
N TYR A 10 11.92 -3.35 -5.83
CA TYR A 10 11.05 -4.50 -5.93
C TYR A 10 11.89 -5.77 -6.14
N ASP A 11 11.57 -6.80 -5.37
CA ASP A 11 12.12 -8.14 -5.48
C ASP A 11 10.93 -9.10 -5.48
N VAL A 12 10.77 -9.81 -6.60
CA VAL A 12 9.63 -10.69 -6.85
C VAL A 12 9.53 -11.88 -5.87
N LEU A 13 10.58 -12.19 -5.11
CA LEU A 13 10.59 -13.26 -4.13
C LEU A 13 10.56 -12.75 -2.69
N ARG A 14 11.03 -11.52 -2.44
CA ARG A 14 11.39 -11.06 -1.10
C ARG A 14 10.82 -9.71 -0.71
N TYR A 15 10.50 -8.82 -1.66
CA TYR A 15 10.17 -7.43 -1.32
C TYR A 15 9.19 -6.80 -2.32
N HIS A 16 7.98 -6.49 -1.84
CA HIS A 16 6.85 -6.08 -2.67
C HIS A 16 6.21 -4.81 -2.14
N CYS A 17 5.12 -4.37 -2.80
CA CYS A 17 4.38 -3.19 -2.39
C CYS A 17 3.86 -3.23 -0.95
N VAL A 18 3.46 -4.41 -0.43
CA VAL A 18 3.03 -4.55 0.97
C VAL A 18 4.18 -4.31 1.95
N HIS A 19 5.33 -4.98 1.75
CA HIS A 19 6.52 -4.79 2.58
C HIS A 19 6.95 -3.33 2.59
N PHE A 20 6.92 -2.69 1.42
CA PHE A 20 7.23 -1.28 1.31
C PHE A 20 6.25 -0.36 2.07
N VAL A 21 4.95 -0.65 2.06
CA VAL A 21 3.98 0.15 2.84
C VAL A 21 4.25 0.05 4.34
N ILE A 22 4.66 -1.13 4.84
CA ILE A 22 5.03 -1.32 6.25
C ILE A 22 6.28 -0.48 6.58
N ASP A 23 7.35 -0.60 5.78
CA ASP A 23 8.57 0.18 5.95
C ASP A 23 8.30 1.70 5.88
N ALA A 24 7.48 2.13 4.92
CA ALA A 24 7.10 3.53 4.75
C ALA A 24 6.27 4.05 5.92
N ALA A 25 5.35 3.26 6.46
CA ALA A 25 4.56 3.63 7.62
C ALA A 25 5.43 3.76 8.88
N GLN A 26 6.36 2.84 9.08
CA GLN A 26 7.31 2.89 10.18
C GLN A 26 8.21 4.12 10.08
N SER A 27 8.73 4.43 8.90
CA SER A 27 9.63 5.57 8.67
C SER A 27 8.91 6.93 8.77
N LEU A 28 7.69 7.04 8.24
CA LEU A 28 6.97 8.33 8.17
C LEU A 28 6.12 8.62 9.41
N PHE A 29 5.57 7.59 10.05
CA PHE A 29 4.61 7.73 11.16
C PHE A 29 5.05 7.03 12.45
N GLY A 30 6.14 6.25 12.42
CA GLY A 30 6.58 5.46 13.58
C GLY A 30 5.63 4.30 13.92
N GLN A 31 4.84 3.83 12.96
CA GLN A 31 3.77 2.84 13.18
C GLN A 31 4.03 1.56 12.39
N ASP A 32 3.82 0.41 13.04
CA ASP A 32 3.93 -0.90 12.41
C ASP A 32 2.59 -1.31 11.77
N TYR A 33 2.56 -1.30 10.44
CA TYR A 33 1.38 -1.67 9.67
C TYR A 33 1.26 -3.18 9.40
N SER A 34 2.20 -4.01 9.87
CA SER A 34 2.21 -5.46 9.62
C SER A 34 0.89 -6.13 9.98
N SER A 35 0.25 -5.68 11.07
CA SER A 35 -1.06 -6.18 11.52
C SER A 35 -2.18 -6.00 10.50
N SER A 36 -2.12 -4.93 9.69
CA SER A 36 -3.07 -4.65 8.62
C SER A 36 -2.92 -5.57 7.40
N PHE A 37 -1.83 -6.34 7.35
CA PHE A 37 -1.48 -7.21 6.24
C PHE A 37 -1.32 -8.69 6.64
N ILE A 38 -1.69 -9.07 7.87
CA ILE A 38 -1.65 -10.46 8.35
C ILE A 38 -2.41 -11.38 7.38
N GLY A 39 -1.71 -12.35 6.79
CA GLY A 39 -2.26 -13.26 5.77
C GLY A 39 -1.80 -12.98 4.33
N LEU A 40 -1.06 -11.91 4.09
CA LEU A 40 -0.51 -11.54 2.77
C LEU A 40 0.97 -11.90 2.59
N THR A 41 1.66 -12.30 3.66
CA THR A 41 3.12 -12.53 3.67
C THR A 41 3.53 -13.98 3.34
N GLY A 42 2.58 -14.91 3.18
CA GLY A 42 2.87 -16.34 3.03
C GLY A 42 2.88 -16.91 1.60
N ALA A 43 2.17 -16.30 0.65
CA ALA A 43 2.12 -16.77 -0.74
C ALA A 43 1.65 -15.66 -1.69
N LEU A 44 2.57 -15.16 -2.51
CA LEU A 44 2.43 -14.00 -3.40
C LEU A 44 1.30 -14.08 -4.43
N ASN A 45 0.93 -15.29 -4.88
CA ASN A 45 -0.19 -15.45 -5.82
C ASN A 45 -1.57 -15.38 -5.15
N GLN A 46 -1.64 -15.54 -3.82
CA GLN A 46 -2.90 -15.41 -3.09
C GLN A 46 -3.07 -14.03 -2.46
N ALA A 47 -1.96 -13.32 -2.17
CA ALA A 47 -1.99 -11.99 -1.54
C ALA A 47 -2.77 -10.94 -2.36
N ILE A 48 -2.69 -11.03 -3.69
CA ILE A 48 -3.43 -10.13 -4.59
C ILE A 48 -4.93 -10.47 -4.60
N THR A 49 -5.30 -11.75 -4.47
CA THR A 49 -6.70 -12.21 -4.38
C THR A 49 -7.33 -11.93 -3.00
N THR A 50 -6.53 -12.00 -1.92
CA THR A 50 -6.97 -11.77 -0.52
C THR A 50 -6.99 -10.30 -0.09
N SER A 51 -6.52 -9.37 -0.93
CA SER A 51 -6.65 -7.93 -0.67
C SER A 51 -8.11 -7.48 -0.41
N ARG A 52 -9.11 -8.24 -0.88
CA ARG A 52 -10.50 -7.99 -0.52
C ARG A 52 -10.88 -8.41 0.90
N GLN A 53 -10.24 -9.41 1.51
CA GLN A 53 -10.62 -9.99 2.80
C GLN A 53 -9.76 -9.47 3.96
N THR A 54 -8.45 -9.30 3.77
CA THR A 54 -7.55 -8.84 4.83
C THR A 54 -7.80 -7.38 5.19
N VAL A 55 -8.08 -6.58 4.16
CA VAL A 55 -8.37 -5.15 4.31
C VAL A 55 -9.78 -4.92 4.89
N ILE A 56 -10.63 -5.95 5.04
CA ILE A 56 -11.95 -5.83 5.71
C ILE A 56 -11.80 -5.54 7.20
N ARG A 57 -10.71 -5.99 7.85
CA ARG A 57 -10.46 -5.63 9.25
C ARG A 57 -10.26 -4.13 9.42
N ASN A 58 -9.69 -3.48 8.40
CA ASN A 58 -9.47 -2.06 8.41
C ASN A 58 -10.75 -1.34 8.02
N LYS A 59 -11.13 -0.32 8.79
CA LYS A 59 -12.31 0.48 8.46
C LYS A 59 -12.08 1.21 7.14
N ARG A 60 -13.02 1.03 6.21
CA ARG A 60 -13.00 1.70 4.92
C ARG A 60 -13.31 3.19 5.10
N LEU A 61 -12.47 4.03 4.52
CA LEU A 61 -12.63 5.48 4.50
C LEU A 61 -13.32 5.92 3.21
N LYS A 62 -14.11 7.01 3.29
CA LYS A 62 -14.76 7.63 2.12
C LYS A 62 -13.79 8.46 1.28
N GLN A 63 -12.75 9.01 1.92
CA GLN A 63 -11.76 9.89 1.31
C GLN A 63 -10.36 9.50 1.84
N PRO A 64 -9.29 9.75 1.08
CA PRO A 64 -7.93 9.47 1.53
C PRO A 64 -7.56 10.38 2.70
N GLN A 65 -6.84 9.82 3.67
CA GLN A 65 -6.32 10.54 4.85
C GLN A 65 -4.85 10.19 5.02
N HIS A 66 -4.07 11.08 5.65
CA HIS A 66 -2.66 10.82 5.90
C HIS A 66 -2.47 9.51 6.65
N GLY A 67 -1.58 8.67 6.15
CA GLY A 67 -1.29 7.34 6.72
C GLY A 67 -2.28 6.26 6.32
N CYS A 68 -3.34 6.55 5.55
CA CYS A 68 -4.25 5.49 5.11
C CYS A 68 -3.60 4.59 4.06
N ILE A 69 -3.96 3.32 4.07
CA ILE A 69 -3.61 2.35 3.03
C ILE A 69 -4.51 2.60 1.82
N VAL A 70 -3.89 2.75 0.65
CA VAL A 70 -4.56 2.93 -0.63
C VAL A 70 -4.47 1.63 -1.41
N LEU A 71 -5.61 0.97 -1.57
CA LEU A 71 -5.77 -0.19 -2.44
C LEU A 71 -6.21 0.27 -3.82
N MET A 72 -5.39 -0.03 -4.81
CA MET A 72 -5.55 0.32 -6.21
C MET A 72 -5.82 -0.94 -7.01
N THR A 73 -6.82 -0.94 -7.89
CA THR A 73 -7.09 -2.07 -8.79
C THR A 73 -6.94 -1.60 -10.23
N SER A 74 -6.11 -2.31 -11.01
CA SER A 74 -5.84 -2.03 -12.43
C SER A 74 -7.03 -2.39 -13.32
N LEU A 75 -6.92 -2.09 -14.62
CA LEU A 75 -7.85 -2.54 -15.67
C LEU A 75 -7.94 -4.07 -15.76
N THR A 76 -6.82 -4.77 -15.59
CA THR A 76 -6.73 -6.24 -15.65
C THR A 76 -7.23 -6.92 -14.38
N GLY A 77 -7.55 -6.16 -13.33
CA GLY A 77 -8.05 -6.67 -12.05
C GLY A 77 -6.95 -6.92 -11.01
N ASP A 78 -5.69 -6.66 -11.35
CA ASP A 78 -4.56 -6.77 -10.44
C ASP A 78 -4.66 -5.72 -9.33
N ASN A 79 -4.37 -6.13 -8.10
CA ASN A 79 -4.37 -5.25 -6.94
C ASN A 79 -2.96 -4.77 -6.61
N HIS A 80 -2.87 -3.49 -6.27
CA HIS A 80 -1.67 -2.82 -5.82
C HIS A 80 -1.95 -2.03 -4.54
N VAL A 81 -0.94 -1.85 -3.69
CA VAL A 81 -1.08 -1.07 -2.46
C VAL A 81 -0.05 0.05 -2.38
N GLY A 82 -0.45 1.14 -1.73
CA GLY A 82 0.42 2.27 -1.41
C GLY A 82 -0.02 2.95 -0.12
N LEU A 83 0.82 3.85 0.37
CA LEU A 83 0.58 4.65 1.56
C LEU A 83 0.24 6.08 1.14
N PHE A 84 -0.89 6.61 1.62
CA PHE A 84 -1.24 8.00 1.35
C PHE A 84 -0.48 8.94 2.28
N TYR A 85 0.31 9.84 1.71
CA TYR A 85 1.10 10.81 2.44
C TYR A 85 1.11 12.13 1.66
N ASP A 86 0.76 13.23 2.33
CA ASP A 86 0.87 14.60 1.82
C ASP A 86 0.32 14.79 0.39
N GLY A 87 -0.96 14.39 0.23
CA GLY A 87 -1.71 14.54 -1.02
C GLY A 87 -1.31 13.57 -2.14
N LYS A 88 -0.35 12.67 -1.90
CA LYS A 88 0.17 11.71 -2.86
C LYS A 88 0.19 10.30 -2.27
N VAL A 89 0.43 9.32 -3.13
CA VAL A 89 0.58 7.92 -2.78
C VAL A 89 2.04 7.56 -2.96
N LEU A 90 2.65 7.08 -1.87
CA LEU A 90 3.96 6.46 -1.89
C LEU A 90 3.77 4.95 -2.07
N HIS A 91 4.30 4.38 -3.15
CA HIS A 91 4.19 2.95 -3.44
C HIS A 91 5.44 2.43 -4.16
N LEU A 92 5.65 1.13 -4.08
CA LEU A 92 6.71 0.44 -4.82
C LEU A 92 6.12 -0.22 -6.06
N SER A 93 6.72 -0.01 -7.23
CA SER A 93 6.44 -0.76 -8.45
C SER A 93 7.71 -1.47 -8.93
N ASP A 94 7.62 -2.22 -10.02
CA ASP A 94 8.78 -2.88 -10.64
C ASP A 94 9.87 -1.90 -11.07
N SER A 95 9.51 -0.64 -11.36
CA SER A 95 10.47 0.43 -11.69
C SER A 95 11.04 1.15 -10.47
N GLY A 96 10.66 0.77 -9.25
CA GLY A 96 11.12 1.34 -8.00
C GLY A 96 10.05 2.13 -7.26
N VAL A 97 10.48 2.92 -6.28
CA VAL A 97 9.57 3.69 -5.43
C VAL A 97 9.07 4.93 -6.15
N GLN A 98 7.76 5.14 -6.08
CA GLN A 98 7.07 6.24 -6.72
C GLN A 98 6.26 7.02 -5.69
N TYR A 99 6.29 8.35 -5.82
CA TYR A 99 5.54 9.28 -4.98
C TYR A 99 4.67 10.18 -5.85
N VAL A 100 3.43 9.73 -6.09
CA VAL A 100 2.60 10.24 -7.19
C VAL A 100 1.21 10.63 -6.72
N SER A 101 0.63 11.66 -7.35
CA SER A 101 -0.73 12.08 -7.02
C SER A 101 -1.77 11.03 -7.43
N LEU A 102 -2.92 11.01 -6.74
CA LEU A 102 -4.06 10.19 -7.16
C LEU A 102 -4.51 10.48 -8.59
N ARG A 103 -4.36 11.73 -9.05
CA ARG A 103 -4.70 12.10 -10.44
C ARG A 103 -3.80 11.39 -11.45
N ALA A 104 -2.50 11.30 -11.19
CA ALA A 104 -1.58 10.57 -12.06
C ALA A 104 -1.87 9.06 -12.03
N LEU A 105 -2.14 8.50 -10.84
CA LEU A 105 -2.46 7.08 -10.68
C LEU A 105 -3.75 6.64 -11.39
N LYS A 106 -4.73 7.53 -11.56
CA LYS A 106 -5.97 7.24 -12.30
C LYS A 106 -5.75 6.87 -13.77
N ILE A 107 -4.56 7.14 -14.32
CA ILE A 107 -4.18 6.71 -15.67
C ILE A 107 -3.99 5.18 -15.72
N HIS A 108 -3.53 4.57 -14.63
CA HIS A 108 -3.17 3.14 -14.55
C HIS A 108 -4.16 2.29 -13.75
N TYR A 109 -4.89 2.91 -12.82
CA TYR A 109 -5.80 2.23 -11.90
C TYR A 109 -7.23 2.78 -11.99
N LEU A 110 -8.21 1.87 -12.03
CA LEU A 110 -9.62 2.23 -12.16
C LEU A 110 -10.32 2.45 -10.83
N ARG A 111 -9.90 1.72 -9.79
CA ARG A 111 -10.59 1.69 -8.51
C ARG A 111 -9.61 1.97 -7.39
N PHE A 112 -10.01 2.86 -6.50
CA PHE A 112 -9.28 3.25 -5.30
C PHE A 112 -10.15 2.97 -4.09
N ARG A 113 -9.60 2.28 -3.10
CA ARG A 113 -10.23 2.07 -1.80
C ARG A 113 -9.23 2.50 -0.72
N TYR A 114 -9.72 3.22 0.27
CA TYR A 114 -8.92 3.80 1.34
C TYR A 114 -9.27 3.12 2.64
N TYR A 115 -8.27 2.82 3.44
CA TYR A 115 -8.46 2.08 4.69
C TYR A 115 -7.56 2.67 5.77
N GLU A 116 -8.12 2.89 6.95
CA GLU A 116 -7.32 3.29 8.10
C GLU A 116 -6.44 2.13 8.55
N HIS A 117 -5.28 2.43 9.13
CA HIS A 117 -4.52 1.42 9.85
C HIS A 117 -5.21 1.12 11.18
N VAL A 118 -5.41 -0.16 11.48
CA VAL A 118 -5.95 -0.59 12.77
C VAL A 118 -4.80 -0.62 13.77
N GLN A 119 -4.75 0.37 14.65
CA GLN A 119 -3.97 0.28 15.88
C GLN A 119 -4.72 -0.69 16.81
N ASN A 120 -4.14 -1.86 17.08
CA ASN A 120 -4.58 -2.62 18.24
C ASN A 120 -4.18 -1.79 19.46
N LEU A 121 -5.17 -1.24 20.15
CA LEU A 121 -5.04 -0.72 21.52
C LEU A 121 -4.77 -1.86 22.48
#